data_AF-A0A1F5ZHN6-F1
#
_entry.id   AF-A0A1F5ZHN6-F1
#
_cell.length_a   1.000
_cell.length_b   1.000
_cell.length_c   1.000
_cell.angle_alpha   90.00
_cell.angle_beta   90.00
_cell.angle_gamma   90.00
#
_symmetry.space_group_name_H-M   'P 1'
#
loop_
_entity.id
_entity.type
_entity.pdbx_description
1 polymer ?
#
loop_
_entity_poly.entity_id
_entity_poly.type
_entity_poly.pdbx_seq_one_letter_code
_entity_poly.pdbx_strand_id
1 'polypeptide(L)'
;MAKSHSVQSIGQILTKFNPLEDKYISREFQSYGIYLAETLGDYKHKSLYIRLAKTIPRAILEKALSFVKDAHAHNKARLFMWKMKKLREEKIEDEG
;
A
#
# COMPACT_ATOMS: atom_id res chain seq x y z
N MET A 1 -30.94 27.50 4.90
CA MET A 1 -31.40 26.48 5.88
C MET A 1 -30.29 25.46 6.06
N ALA A 2 -29.73 25.34 7.27
CA ALA A 2 -28.71 24.35 7.58
C ALA A 2 -29.35 22.96 7.70
N LYS A 3 -28.82 21.96 7.01
CA LYS A 3 -29.28 20.57 7.16
C LYS A 3 -28.81 20.05 8.52
N SER A 4 -29.76 19.82 9.42
CA SER A 4 -29.57 19.07 10.66
C SER A 4 -29.16 17.63 10.30
N HIS A 5 -27.97 17.19 10.72
CA HIS A 5 -27.64 15.76 10.70
C HIS A 5 -28.25 15.12 11.94
N SER A 6 -29.31 14.34 11.75
CA SER A 6 -29.87 13.50 12.81
C SER A 6 -28.88 12.39 13.17
N VAL A 7 -28.64 12.22 14.47
CA VAL A 7 -27.92 11.05 14.99
C VAL A 7 -28.64 9.78 14.58
N GLN A 8 -27.92 8.87 13.93
CA GLN A 8 -28.45 7.58 13.49
C GLN A 8 -28.51 6.60 14.66
N SER A 9 -29.52 5.73 14.67
CA SER A 9 -29.63 4.66 15.66
C SER A 9 -28.61 3.54 15.40
N ILE A 10 -28.16 2.85 16.46
CA ILE A 10 -27.21 1.72 16.34
C ILE A 10 -27.73 0.63 15.40
N GLY A 11 -29.02 0.31 15.42
CA GLY A 11 -29.62 -0.67 14.50
C GLY A 11 -29.51 -0.27 13.02
N GLN A 12 -29.66 1.02 12.71
CA GLN A 12 -29.47 1.54 11.35
C GLN A 12 -28.01 1.53 10.89
N ILE A 13 -27.07 1.62 11.83
CA ILE A 13 -25.64 1.50 11.53
C ILE A 13 -25.29 0.05 11.22
N LEU A 14 -25.77 -0.89 12.03
CA LEU A 14 -25.47 -2.32 11.89
C LEU A 14 -26.06 -2.94 10.62
N THR A 15 -27.19 -2.44 10.13
CA THR A 15 -27.79 -2.89 8.85
C THR A 15 -26.95 -2.56 7.62
N LYS A 16 -26.03 -1.59 7.71
CA LYS A 16 -25.10 -1.23 6.62
C LYS A 16 -23.68 -1.71 6.87
N PHE A 17 -23.43 -2.36 8.00
CA PHE A 17 -22.10 -2.83 8.36
C PHE A 17 -21.83 -4.17 7.69
N ASN A 18 -20.86 -4.20 6.78
CA ASN A 18 -20.37 -5.44 6.19
C ASN A 18 -19.01 -5.78 6.82
N PRO A 19 -18.93 -6.77 7.73
CA PRO A 19 -17.68 -7.13 8.42
C PRO A 19 -16.62 -7.74 7.49
N LEU A 20 -17.01 -8.15 6.27
CA LEU A 20 -16.12 -8.72 5.27
C LEU A 20 -15.49 -7.66 4.36
N GLU A 21 -16.07 -6.46 4.32
CA GLU A 21 -15.54 -5.33 3.56
C GLU A 21 -14.78 -4.40 4.50
N ASP A 22 -13.46 -4.38 4.34
CA ASP A 22 -12.64 -3.38 5.02
C ASP A 22 -12.94 -2.01 4.40
N LYS A 23 -13.59 -1.13 5.19
CA LYS A 23 -13.94 0.25 4.82
C LYS A 23 -12.77 1.03 4.20
N TYR A 24 -11.53 0.68 4.53
CA TYR A 24 -10.34 1.38 4.08
C TYR A 24 -9.63 0.72 2.89
N ILE A 25 -9.97 -0.51 2.53
CA ILE A 25 -9.38 -1.25 1.40
C ILE A 25 -10.42 -1.38 0.30
N SER A 26 -10.64 -0.28 -0.40
CA SER A 26 -11.59 -0.18 -1.53
C SER A 26 -10.92 -0.37 -2.90
N ARG A 27 -9.59 -0.33 -2.97
CA ARG A 27 -8.81 -0.31 -4.23
C ARG A 27 -7.61 -1.24 -4.16
N GLU A 28 -7.25 -1.85 -5.29
CA GLU A 28 -6.14 -2.81 -5.40
C GLU A 28 -4.82 -2.26 -4.84
N PHE A 29 -4.47 -0.99 -5.14
CA PHE A 29 -3.23 -0.40 -4.63
C PHE A 29 -3.19 -0.27 -3.11
N GLN A 30 -4.35 -0.22 -2.43
CA GLN A 30 -4.41 -0.21 -0.97
C GLN A 30 -4.06 -1.58 -0.43
N SER A 31 -4.70 -2.64 -0.97
CA SER A 31 -4.38 -4.03 -0.63
C SER A 31 -2.91 -4.35 -0.91
N TYR A 32 -2.40 -3.92 -2.07
CA TYR A 32 -1.01 -4.16 -2.42
C TYR A 32 -0.03 -3.39 -1.53
N GLY A 33 -0.36 -2.14 -1.16
CA GLY A 33 0.42 -1.37 -0.20
C GLY A 33 0.49 -2.03 1.18
N ILE A 34 -0.62 -2.61 1.65
CA ILE A 34 -0.64 -3.41 2.89
C ILE A 34 0.23 -4.65 2.76
N TYR A 35 0.06 -5.40 1.67
CA TYR A 35 0.87 -6.59 1.39
C TYR A 35 2.38 -6.28 1.35
N LEU A 36 2.79 -5.17 0.75
CA LEU A 36 4.18 -4.72 0.77
C LEU A 36 4.68 -4.47 2.20
N ALA A 37 3.89 -3.75 3.00
CA ALA A 37 4.26 -3.42 4.37
C ALA A 37 4.40 -4.67 5.26
N GLU A 38 3.50 -5.64 5.10
CA GLU A 38 3.54 -6.92 5.79
C GLU A 38 4.74 -7.76 5.33
N THR A 39 4.93 -7.90 4.02
CA THR A 39 6.03 -8.69 3.45
C THR A 39 7.40 -8.15 3.86
N LEU A 40 7.54 -6.84 3.99
CA LEU A 40 8.78 -6.18 4.38
C LEU A 40 8.95 -6.06 5.91
N GLY A 41 7.97 -6.50 6.70
CA GLY A 41 7.99 -6.41 8.16
C GLY A 41 7.94 -4.98 8.69
N ASP A 42 7.35 -4.04 7.93
CA ASP A 42 7.36 -2.61 8.22
C ASP A 42 5.94 -2.01 8.21
N TYR A 43 5.01 -2.74 8.82
CA TYR A 43 3.59 -2.40 8.89
C TYR A 43 3.31 -1.02 9.49
N LYS A 44 4.17 -0.54 10.41
CA LYS A 44 4.08 0.81 11.00
C LYS A 44 4.11 1.93 9.94
N HIS A 45 4.72 1.69 8.77
CA HIS A 45 4.76 2.63 7.65
C HIS A 45 3.81 2.25 6.51
N LYS A 46 2.73 1.48 6.76
CA LYS A 46 1.77 1.06 5.73
C LYS A 46 1.27 2.18 4.80
N SER A 47 1.08 3.40 5.32
CA SER A 47 0.64 4.55 4.53
C SER A 47 1.67 4.97 3.46
N LEU A 48 2.96 4.78 3.73
CA LEU A 48 4.03 4.97 2.74
C LEU A 48 3.89 3.94 1.62
N TYR A 49 3.74 2.67 1.94
CA TYR A 49 3.63 1.59 0.94
C TYR A 49 2.35 1.71 0.10
N ILE A 50 1.23 2.10 0.69
CA ILE A 50 -0.01 2.41 -0.04
C ILE A 50 0.21 3.57 -1.01
N ARG A 51 0.93 4.61 -0.59
CA ARG A 51 1.27 5.74 -1.47
C ARG A 51 2.15 5.29 -2.63
N LEU A 52 3.19 4.49 -2.36
CA LEU A 52 4.06 3.94 -3.39
C LEU A 52 3.28 3.07 -4.38
N ALA A 53 2.42 2.16 -3.90
CA ALA A 53 1.55 1.34 -4.74
C ALA A 53 0.61 2.17 -5.62
N LYS A 54 0.17 3.34 -5.14
CA LYS A 54 -0.68 4.26 -5.91
C LYS A 54 0.08 5.02 -7.00
N THR A 55 1.35 5.37 -6.78
CA THR A 55 2.08 6.32 -7.64
C THR A 55 3.20 5.70 -8.46
N ILE A 56 3.71 4.53 -8.07
CA ILE A 56 4.82 3.86 -8.74
C ILE A 56 4.28 2.69 -9.56
N PRO A 57 4.74 2.49 -10.81
CA PRO A 57 4.32 1.36 -11.64
C PRO A 57 4.51 0.01 -10.91
N ARG A 58 3.48 -0.83 -10.95
CA ARG A 58 3.42 -2.15 -10.29
C ARG A 58 4.66 -2.99 -10.59
N ALA A 59 5.11 -2.99 -11.84
CA ALA A 59 6.28 -3.75 -12.29
C ALA A 59 7.57 -3.37 -11.55
N ILE A 60 7.76 -2.10 -11.19
CA ILE A 60 8.94 -1.65 -10.45
C ILE A 60 8.89 -2.17 -9.01
N LEU A 61 7.72 -2.05 -8.37
CA LEU A 61 7.51 -2.49 -7.00
C LEU A 61 7.66 -4.01 -6.88
N GLU A 62 7.10 -4.79 -7.81
CA GLU A 62 7.22 -6.25 -7.84
C GLU A 62 8.67 -6.70 -8.07
N LYS A 63 9.38 -6.09 -9.01
CA LYS A 63 10.82 -6.37 -9.22
C LYS A 63 11.65 -6.08 -7.96
N ALA A 64 11.39 -4.95 -7.29
CA ALA A 64 12.06 -4.62 -6.04
C ALA A 64 11.70 -5.59 -4.91
N LEU A 65 10.44 -6.00 -4.80
CA LEU A 65 9.98 -6.94 -3.78
C LEU A 65 10.59 -8.33 -3.98
N SER A 66 10.58 -8.85 -5.22
CA SER A 66 11.17 -10.13 -5.57
C SER A 66 12.65 -10.17 -5.18
N PHE A 67 13.40 -9.11 -5.51
CA PHE A 67 14.81 -9.00 -5.12
C PHE A 67 15.03 -9.07 -3.60
N VAL A 68 14.15 -8.45 -2.81
CA VAL A 68 14.27 -8.40 -1.35
C VAL A 68 13.80 -9.68 -0.67
N LYS A 69 12.86 -10.42 -1.28
CA LYS A 69 12.38 -11.70 -0.73
C LYS A 69 13.53 -12.69 -0.57
N ASP A 70 14.38 -12.79 -1.59
CA ASP A 70 15.53 -13.70 -1.61
C ASP A 70 16.75 -13.17 -0.85
N ALA A 71 16.74 -11.89 -0.44
CA ALA A 71 17.87 -11.27 0.25
C ALA A 71 17.88 -11.56 1.76
N HIS A 72 19.05 -11.95 2.27
CA HIS A 72 19.36 -12.01 3.70
C HIS A 72 19.76 -10.63 4.24
N ALA A 73 18.83 -9.67 4.18
CA ALA A 73 19.05 -8.32 4.66
C ALA A 73 18.55 -8.11 6.09
N HIS A 74 19.35 -7.44 6.92
CA HIS A 74 18.94 -7.03 8.28
C HIS A 74 17.74 -6.07 8.27
N ASN A 75 17.59 -5.25 7.21
CA ASN A 75 16.44 -4.37 7.04
C ASN A 75 15.92 -4.45 5.59
N LYS A 76 14.92 -5.32 5.39
CA LYS A 76 14.28 -5.55 4.10
C LYS A 76 13.58 -4.30 3.55
N ALA A 77 12.94 -3.50 4.40
CA ALA A 77 12.30 -2.24 4.00
C ALA A 77 13.31 -1.24 3.39
N ARG A 78 14.48 -1.06 4.01
CA ARG A 78 15.53 -0.17 3.47
C ARG A 78 16.09 -0.68 2.15
N LEU A 79 16.34 -2.00 2.06
CA LEU A 79 16.82 -2.61 0.83
C LEU A 79 15.79 -2.47 -0.31
N PHE A 80 14.50 -2.62 0.00
CA PHE A 80 13.40 -2.41 -0.93
C PHE A 80 13.39 -0.98 -1.48
N MET A 81 13.47 0.02 -0.59
CA MET A 81 13.49 1.43 -1.01
C MET A 81 14.69 1.73 -1.91
N TRP A 82 15.87 1.21 -1.56
CA TRP A 82 17.07 1.35 -2.38
C TRP A 82 16.91 0.71 -3.76
N LYS A 83 16.44 -0.55 -3.83
CA LYS A 83 16.29 -1.26 -5.10
C LYS A 83 15.20 -0.63 -5.98
N MET A 84 14.08 -0.22 -5.39
CA MET A 84 13.03 0.52 -6.10
C MET A 84 13.58 1.82 -6.70
N LYS A 85 14.40 2.58 -5.96
CA LYS A 85 15.04 3.79 -6.47
C LYS A 85 15.92 3.48 -7.68
N LYS A 86 16.77 2.45 -7.59
CA LYS A 86 17.64 2.00 -8.69
C LYS A 86 16.87 1.64 -9.95
N LEU A 87 15.82 0.83 -9.83
CA LEU A 87 14.96 0.44 -10.96
C LEU A 87 14.23 1.63 -11.61
N ARG A 88 13.96 2.70 -10.85
CA ARG A 88 13.39 3.93 -11.40
C ARG A 88 14.42 4.77 -12.16
N GLU A 89 15.67 4.77 -11.71
CA GLU A 89 16.77 5.45 -12.38
C GLU A 89 17.10 4.74 -13.71
N GLU A 90 17.25 3.42 -13.69
CA GLU A 90 17.51 2.59 -14.88
C GLU A 90 16.45 2.82 -15.98
N LYS A 91 15.16 2.88 -15.59
CA LYS A 91 14.08 3.14 -16.54
C LYS A 91 14.17 4.53 -17.20
N ILE A 92 14.70 5.53 -16.51
CA ILE A 92 14.85 6.88 -17.06
C ILE A 92 15.99 6.91 -18.09
N GLU A 93 17.04 6.12 -17.88
CA GLU A 93 18.20 6.02 -18.79
C GLU A 93 17.85 5.27 -20.08
N ASP A 94 16.97 4.25 -20.02
CA ASP A 94 16.54 3.47 -21.20
C ASP A 94 15.57 4.24 -22.13
N GLU A 95 14.93 5.31 -21.66
CA GLU A 95 13.95 6.12 -22.41
C GLU A 95 14.55 7.44 -22.97
N GLY A 96 15.83 7.72 -22.73
CA GLY A 96 16.55 8.94 -23.15
C GLY A 96 17.55 8.72 -24.28
#